data_AF-A0ABC7ZVX8-F1
#
_entry.id   AF-A0ABC7ZVX8-F1
#
_cell.length_a   1.000
_cell.length_b   1.000
_cell.length_c   1.000
_cell.angle_alpha   90.00
_cell.angle_beta   90.00
_cell.angle_gamma   90.00
#
_symmetry.space_group_name_H-M   'P 1'
#
loop_
_entity.id
_entity.type
_entity.pdbx_description
1 polymer ?
#
loop_
_entity_poly.entity_id
_entity_poly.type
_entity_poly.pdbx_seq_one_letter_code
_entity_poly.pdbx_strand_id
1 'polypeptide(L)'
;MIWQLTDDKRWSALRQRFSWVEEMHHTPQDPEHHGEGDVGVHTEMVLNALVTLPEFQQLPAQQQEVLWAAALLHDVEKRSTTVQENGRIQSPGHARRGELTARLILWRDIPTPFVLREQIVALVRLHGLPLWLLERPEPERLLLTAAMRIDTRLLALLARADLLGRQSPDRQSMLERIDLFELFCQEQQCWGKVRSFVSDSARWHYLTHEQSSPDFVP
;
A
#
# COMPACT_ATOMS: atom_id res chain seq x y z
N MET A 1 9.07 -20.89 -10.65
CA MET A 1 8.38 -20.02 -11.63
C MET A 1 8.02 -18.74 -10.90
N ILE A 2 8.27 -17.57 -11.52
CA ILE A 2 7.86 -16.28 -10.96
C ILE A 2 6.38 -16.09 -11.28
N TRP A 3 5.56 -15.82 -10.27
CA TRP A 3 4.16 -15.45 -10.46
C TRP A 3 4.07 -13.98 -10.88
N GLN A 4 3.19 -13.69 -11.84
CA GLN A 4 2.86 -12.34 -12.31
C GLN A 4 1.34 -12.21 -12.49
N LEU A 5 0.81 -10.99 -12.32
CA LEU A 5 -0.63 -10.70 -12.48
C LEU A 5 -1.09 -10.81 -13.94
N THR A 6 -0.21 -10.43 -14.87
CA THR A 6 -0.44 -10.42 -16.32
C THR A 6 0.90 -10.44 -17.05
N ASP A 7 0.91 -10.99 -18.27
CA ASP A 7 2.09 -10.99 -19.15
C ASP A 7 2.25 -9.66 -19.92
N ASP A 8 1.16 -8.89 -20.06
CA ASP A 8 1.15 -7.58 -20.73
C ASP A 8 0.78 -6.48 -19.73
N LYS A 9 1.78 -5.65 -19.42
CA LYS A 9 1.71 -4.55 -18.45
C LYS A 9 1.44 -3.18 -19.08
N ARG A 10 1.24 -3.10 -20.41
CA ARG A 10 0.90 -1.83 -21.06
C ARG A 10 -0.47 -1.37 -20.56
N TRP A 11 -0.59 -0.10 -20.20
CA TRP A 11 -1.82 0.43 -19.60
C TRP A 11 -3.06 0.20 -20.47
N SER A 12 -2.95 0.36 -21.79
CA SER A 12 -4.03 0.07 -22.74
C SER A 12 -4.49 -1.40 -22.71
N ALA A 13 -3.57 -2.35 -22.52
CA ALA A 13 -3.90 -3.77 -22.37
C ALA A 13 -4.57 -4.06 -21.03
N LEU A 14 -4.13 -3.41 -19.95
CA LEU A 14 -4.74 -3.53 -18.62
C LEU A 14 -6.20 -3.05 -18.63
N ARG A 15 -6.46 -1.89 -19.23
CA ARG A 15 -7.80 -1.32 -19.39
C ARG A 15 -8.75 -2.25 -20.17
N GLN A 16 -8.25 -2.87 -21.24
CA GLN A 16 -9.04 -3.82 -22.03
C GLN A 16 -9.32 -5.13 -21.30
N ARG A 17 -8.35 -5.63 -20.53
CA ARG A 17 -8.41 -6.94 -19.88
C ARG A 17 -9.22 -6.91 -18.58
N PHE A 18 -9.12 -5.82 -17.83
CA PHE A 18 -9.64 -5.72 -16.48
C PHE A 18 -10.64 -4.57 -16.38
N SER A 19 -11.94 -4.87 -16.28
CA SER A 19 -12.99 -3.83 -16.21
C SER A 19 -12.76 -2.86 -15.05
N TRP A 20 -12.25 -3.37 -13.93
CA TRP A 20 -11.94 -2.57 -12.76
C TRP A 20 -10.80 -1.56 -12.98
N VAL A 21 -9.93 -1.76 -13.99
CA VAL A 21 -8.95 -0.74 -14.41
C VAL A 21 -9.62 0.36 -15.21
N GLU A 22 -10.55 0.02 -16.11
CA GLU A 22 -11.32 1.01 -16.86
C GLU A 22 -12.21 1.86 -15.92
N GLU A 23 -12.86 1.23 -14.95
CA GLU A 23 -13.72 1.91 -13.96
C GLU A 23 -12.97 2.98 -13.14
N MET A 24 -11.65 2.84 -12.93
CA MET A 24 -10.84 3.86 -12.25
C MET A 24 -10.77 5.18 -13.03
N HIS A 25 -10.85 5.17 -14.36
CA HIS A 25 -10.92 6.38 -15.20
C HIS A 25 -12.24 7.14 -15.05
N HIS A 26 -13.27 6.51 -14.48
CA HIS A 26 -14.55 7.15 -14.17
C HIS A 26 -14.63 7.63 -12.73
N THR A 27 -13.54 7.51 -11.96
CA THR A 27 -13.49 7.88 -10.54
C THR A 27 -12.70 9.19 -10.39
N PRO A 28 -13.36 10.34 -10.21
CA PRO A 28 -12.66 11.60 -10.06
C PRO A 28 -11.91 11.66 -8.71
N GLN A 29 -10.87 12.48 -8.66
CA GLN A 29 -10.09 12.76 -7.45
C GLN A 29 -10.13 14.26 -7.11
N ASP A 30 -9.72 14.60 -5.89
CA ASP A 30 -9.66 16.00 -5.46
C ASP A 30 -8.57 16.75 -6.25
N PRO A 31 -8.89 17.83 -6.98
CA PRO A 31 -7.95 18.51 -7.85
C PRO A 31 -6.82 19.23 -7.11
N GLU A 32 -6.94 19.48 -5.80
CA GLU A 32 -5.86 20.06 -5.00
C GLU A 32 -4.77 19.04 -4.69
N HIS A 33 -5.17 17.79 -4.39
CA HIS A 33 -4.25 16.71 -4.05
C HIS A 33 -3.90 15.81 -5.24
N HIS A 34 -4.73 15.81 -6.29
CA HIS A 34 -4.62 14.96 -7.47
C HIS A 34 -4.90 15.78 -8.73
N GLY A 35 -3.98 16.67 -9.08
CA GLY A 35 -4.06 17.50 -10.29
C GLY A 35 -4.12 16.69 -11.60
N GLU A 36 -3.76 15.41 -11.55
CA GLU A 36 -3.89 14.46 -12.66
C GLU A 36 -5.34 14.06 -13.00
N GLY A 37 -6.31 14.31 -12.11
CA GLY A 37 -7.75 14.23 -12.39
C GLY A 37 -8.44 12.99 -11.84
N ASP A 38 -8.14 11.80 -12.36
CA ASP A 38 -8.86 10.56 -12.01
C ASP A 38 -7.93 9.46 -11.46
N VAL A 39 -8.53 8.44 -10.86
CA VAL A 39 -7.80 7.33 -10.22
C VAL A 39 -7.04 6.49 -11.24
N GLY A 40 -7.55 6.36 -12.47
CA GLY A 40 -6.91 5.61 -13.54
C GLY A 40 -5.62 6.26 -14.00
N VAL A 41 -5.66 7.55 -14.33
CA VAL A 41 -4.48 8.34 -14.70
C VAL A 41 -3.46 8.34 -13.56
N HIS A 42 -3.90 8.54 -12.32
CA HIS A 42 -3.03 8.45 -11.14
C HIS A 42 -2.33 7.10 -11.05
N THR A 43 -3.09 6.00 -11.12
CA THR A 43 -2.51 4.64 -11.01
C THR A 43 -1.50 4.36 -12.11
N GLU A 44 -1.75 4.81 -13.35
CA GLU A 44 -0.78 4.71 -14.45
C GLU A 44 0.51 5.48 -14.12
N MET A 45 0.39 6.71 -13.61
CA MET A 45 1.55 7.51 -13.19
C MET A 45 2.33 6.86 -12.05
N VAL A 46 1.65 6.24 -11.07
CA VAL A 46 2.27 5.50 -9.97
C VAL A 46 3.06 4.30 -10.48
N LEU A 47 2.50 3.52 -11.42
CA LEU A 47 3.19 2.38 -12.02
C LEU A 47 4.44 2.83 -12.80
N ASN A 48 4.33 3.92 -13.55
CA ASN A 48 5.46 4.50 -14.28
C ASN A 48 6.55 5.00 -13.33
N ALA A 49 6.19 5.67 -12.23
CA ALA A 49 7.15 6.08 -11.21
C ALA A 49 7.83 4.87 -10.56
N LEU A 50 7.05 3.86 -10.16
CA LEU A 50 7.53 2.67 -9.45
C LEU A 50 8.66 1.95 -10.22
N VAL A 51 8.49 1.71 -11.52
CA VAL A 51 9.48 0.97 -12.32
C VAL A 51 10.79 1.73 -12.53
N THR A 52 10.79 3.05 -12.31
CA THR A 52 12.01 3.88 -12.38
C THR A 52 12.79 3.95 -11.08
N LEU A 53 12.21 3.50 -9.96
CA LEU A 53 12.87 3.55 -8.66
C LEU A 53 14.03 2.54 -8.59
N PRO A 54 15.26 2.97 -8.25
CA PRO A 54 16.40 2.06 -8.10
C PRO A 54 16.14 0.93 -7.12
N GLU A 55 15.47 1.22 -6.01
CA GLU A 55 15.11 0.27 -4.97
C GLU A 55 14.17 -0.82 -5.52
N PHE A 56 13.23 -0.45 -6.39
CA PHE A 56 12.34 -1.41 -7.07
C PHE A 56 13.14 -2.33 -8.00
N GLN A 57 14.03 -1.75 -8.81
CA GLN A 57 14.84 -2.52 -9.78
C GLN A 57 15.79 -3.52 -9.09
N GLN A 58 16.21 -3.23 -7.86
CA GLN A 58 17.05 -4.11 -7.05
C GLN A 58 16.27 -5.22 -6.32
N LEU A 59 14.93 -5.14 -6.27
CA LEU A 59 14.13 -6.20 -5.65
C LEU A 59 14.26 -7.53 -6.41
N PRO A 60 14.18 -8.67 -5.71
CA PRO A 60 13.98 -9.96 -6.37
C PRO A 60 12.76 -9.93 -7.29
N ALA A 61 12.83 -10.62 -8.44
CA ALA A 61 11.78 -10.61 -9.45
C ALA A 61 10.37 -10.89 -8.89
N GLN A 62 10.24 -11.83 -7.94
CA GLN A 62 8.94 -12.11 -7.34
C GLN A 62 8.38 -10.95 -6.50
N GLN A 63 9.25 -10.19 -5.82
CA GLN A 63 8.84 -9.02 -5.05
C GLN A 63 8.49 -7.84 -5.97
N GLN A 64 9.16 -7.70 -7.12
CA GLN A 64 8.76 -6.73 -8.15
C GLN A 64 7.32 -6.99 -8.62
N GLU A 65 6.96 -8.25 -8.90
CA GLU A 65 5.60 -8.61 -9.30
C GLU A 65 4.55 -8.36 -8.21
N VAL A 66 4.87 -8.68 -6.96
CA VAL A 66 4.00 -8.41 -5.80
C VAL A 66 3.75 -6.91 -5.65
N LEU A 67 4.82 -6.11 -5.68
CA LEU A 67 4.72 -4.66 -5.47
C LEU A 67 4.05 -3.96 -6.65
N TRP A 68 4.33 -4.38 -7.88
CA TRP A 68 3.65 -3.88 -9.08
C TRP A 68 2.15 -4.18 -9.05
N ALA A 69 1.76 -5.41 -8.68
CA ALA A 69 0.35 -5.77 -8.53
C ALA A 69 -0.35 -4.97 -7.42
N ALA A 70 0.35 -4.73 -6.29
CA ALA A 70 -0.17 -3.89 -5.22
C ALA A 70 -0.36 -2.43 -5.66
N ALA A 71 0.59 -1.86 -6.41
CA ALA A 71 0.48 -0.52 -6.96
C ALA A 71 -0.71 -0.38 -7.93
N LEU A 72 -0.94 -1.37 -8.79
CA LEU A 72 -2.12 -1.38 -9.68
C LEU A 72 -3.45 -1.42 -8.91
N LEU A 73 -3.47 -2.04 -7.73
CA LEU A 73 -4.68 -2.27 -6.93
C LEU A 73 -4.87 -1.32 -5.75
N HIS A 74 -3.88 -0.48 -5.41
CA HIS A 74 -3.84 0.24 -4.12
C HIS A 74 -5.10 1.09 -3.87
N ASP A 75 -5.61 1.71 -4.94
CA ASP A 75 -6.77 2.60 -4.95
C ASP A 75 -7.99 2.03 -5.66
N VAL A 76 -8.01 0.72 -5.97
CA VAL A 76 -9.05 0.09 -6.81
C VAL A 76 -10.47 0.33 -6.28
N GLU A 77 -10.66 0.48 -4.97
CA GLU A 77 -11.99 0.71 -4.38
C GLU A 77 -12.34 2.17 -4.15
N LYS A 78 -11.50 3.13 -4.57
CA LYS A 78 -11.96 4.52 -4.73
C LYS A 78 -13.22 4.55 -5.63
N ARG A 79 -13.28 3.70 -6.68
CA ARG A 79 -14.44 3.57 -7.59
C ARG A 79 -15.81 3.33 -6.94
N SER A 80 -15.83 2.77 -5.72
CA SER A 80 -17.08 2.44 -5.00
C SER A 80 -17.24 3.20 -3.69
N THR A 81 -16.23 3.97 -3.28
CA THR A 81 -16.17 4.69 -2.00
C THR A 81 -16.00 6.19 -2.16
N THR A 82 -15.67 6.68 -3.35
CA THR A 82 -15.56 8.11 -3.65
C THR A 82 -16.93 8.78 -3.51
N VAL A 83 -16.95 9.84 -2.69
CA VAL A 83 -18.07 10.74 -2.49
C VAL A 83 -17.63 12.18 -2.74
N GLN A 84 -18.55 13.02 -3.19
CA GLN A 84 -18.32 14.45 -3.39
C GLN A 84 -19.18 15.23 -2.39
N GLU A 85 -18.53 15.91 -1.45
CA GLU A 85 -19.19 16.66 -0.38
C GLU A 85 -18.52 18.04 -0.22
N ASN A 86 -19.31 19.11 -0.14
CA ASN A 86 -18.82 20.48 0.06
C ASN A 86 -17.73 20.94 -0.93
N GLY A 87 -17.80 20.48 -2.18
CA GLY A 87 -16.81 20.79 -3.21
C GLY A 87 -15.49 20.01 -3.09
N ARG A 88 -15.38 19.10 -2.12
CA ARG A 88 -14.25 18.18 -1.95
C ARG A 88 -14.60 16.78 -2.42
N ILE A 89 -13.59 16.06 -2.90
CA ILE A 89 -13.72 14.66 -3.30
C ILE A 89 -12.92 13.81 -2.32
N GLN A 90 -13.57 12.81 -1.73
CA GLN A 90 -12.96 11.95 -0.73
C GLN A 90 -13.39 10.50 -0.92
N SER A 91 -12.52 9.55 -0.59
CA SER A 91 -12.79 8.11 -0.72
C SER A 91 -12.66 7.41 0.63
N PRO A 92 -13.56 7.66 1.60
CA PRO A 92 -13.48 7.09 2.94
C PRO A 92 -13.52 5.56 2.90
N GLY A 93 -12.53 4.93 3.56
CA GLY A 93 -12.48 3.48 3.69
C GLY A 93 -12.06 2.71 2.44
N HIS A 94 -11.64 3.39 1.36
CA HIS A 94 -11.19 2.75 0.11
C HIS A 94 -10.13 1.68 0.37
N ALA A 95 -9.14 1.93 1.24
CA ALA A 95 -8.08 0.95 1.54
C ALA A 95 -8.62 -0.33 2.22
N ARG A 96 -9.62 -0.20 3.11
CA ARG A 96 -10.24 -1.36 3.79
C ARG A 96 -11.05 -2.18 2.79
N ARG A 97 -11.83 -1.53 1.94
CA ARG A 97 -12.61 -2.21 0.90
C ARG A 97 -11.71 -2.79 -0.18
N GLY A 98 -10.64 -2.06 -0.53
CA GLY A 98 -9.60 -2.45 -1.48
C GLY A 98 -8.91 -3.74 -1.10
N GLU A 99 -8.61 -3.94 0.18
CA GLU A 99 -8.11 -5.22 0.69
C GLU A 99 -9.04 -6.39 0.34
N LEU A 100 -10.36 -6.22 0.54
CA LEU A 100 -11.34 -7.26 0.26
C LEU A 100 -11.46 -7.53 -1.24
N THR A 101 -11.58 -6.47 -2.06
CA THR A 101 -11.68 -6.62 -3.52
C THR A 101 -10.41 -7.21 -4.12
N ALA A 102 -9.23 -6.71 -3.74
CA ALA A 102 -7.96 -7.28 -4.19
C ALA A 102 -7.87 -8.77 -3.83
N ARG A 103 -8.31 -9.17 -2.63
CA ARG A 103 -8.35 -10.59 -2.25
C ARG A 103 -9.28 -11.40 -3.13
N LEU A 104 -10.46 -10.88 -3.48
CA LEU A 104 -11.42 -11.55 -4.36
C LEU A 104 -10.88 -11.69 -5.79
N ILE A 105 -10.30 -10.62 -6.36
CA ILE A 105 -9.70 -10.64 -7.70
C ILE A 105 -8.58 -11.68 -7.77
N LEU A 106 -7.65 -11.65 -6.82
CA LEU A 106 -6.48 -12.53 -6.77
C LEU A 106 -6.79 -13.97 -6.32
N TRP A 107 -8.02 -14.23 -5.86
CA TRP A 107 -8.48 -15.57 -5.52
C TRP A 107 -9.29 -16.18 -6.66
N ARG A 108 -10.25 -15.42 -7.22
CA ARG A 108 -11.24 -15.91 -8.18
C ARG A 108 -10.81 -15.71 -9.63
N ASP A 109 -10.35 -14.50 -9.96
CA ASP A 109 -10.17 -14.07 -11.37
C ASP A 109 -8.73 -14.27 -11.85
N ILE A 110 -7.77 -14.09 -10.93
CA ILE A 110 -6.33 -14.26 -11.18
C ILE A 110 -5.77 -15.14 -10.07
N PRO A 111 -5.93 -16.48 -10.13
CA PRO A 111 -5.52 -17.38 -9.05
C PRO A 111 -4.06 -17.17 -8.63
N THR A 112 -3.89 -16.61 -7.44
CA THR A 112 -2.60 -16.21 -6.89
C THR A 112 -2.23 -17.09 -5.70
N PRO A 113 -0.97 -17.58 -5.58
CA PRO A 113 -0.53 -18.32 -4.41
C PRO A 113 -0.84 -17.59 -3.10
N PHE A 114 -1.30 -18.33 -2.08
CA PHE A 114 -1.80 -17.78 -0.82
C PHE A 114 -0.87 -16.69 -0.23
N VAL A 115 0.43 -17.00 -0.13
CA VAL A 115 1.41 -16.08 0.48
C VAL A 115 1.53 -14.78 -0.32
N LEU A 116 1.62 -14.86 -1.64
CA LEU A 116 1.73 -13.67 -2.50
C LEU A 116 0.46 -12.85 -2.47
N ARG A 117 -0.71 -13.51 -2.50
CA ARG A 117 -2.00 -12.84 -2.38
C ARG A 117 -2.09 -12.05 -1.08
N GLU A 118 -1.82 -12.68 0.07
CA GLU A 118 -1.94 -11.99 1.35
C GLU A 118 -0.91 -10.86 1.52
N GLN A 119 0.27 -10.95 0.86
CA GLN A 119 1.21 -9.82 0.77
C GLN A 119 0.63 -8.65 -0.05
N ILE A 120 0.09 -8.92 -1.24
CA ILE A 120 -0.50 -7.88 -2.12
C ILE A 120 -1.67 -7.19 -1.41
N VAL A 121 -2.59 -7.94 -0.80
CA VAL A 121 -3.77 -7.34 -0.14
C VAL A 121 -3.37 -6.56 1.12
N ALA A 122 -2.32 -6.97 1.82
CA ALA A 122 -1.78 -6.20 2.95
C ALA A 122 -1.16 -4.88 2.49
N LEU A 123 -0.43 -4.87 1.38
CA LEU A 123 0.07 -3.64 0.76
C LEU A 123 -1.08 -2.71 0.36
N VAL A 124 -2.12 -3.23 -0.33
CA VAL A 124 -3.32 -2.46 -0.68
C VAL A 124 -4.00 -1.90 0.58
N ARG A 125 -4.12 -2.69 1.65
CA ARG A 125 -4.77 -2.25 2.89
C ARG A 125 -4.04 -1.11 3.58
N LEU A 126 -2.70 -1.15 3.54
CA LEU A 126 -1.83 -0.35 4.36
C LEU A 126 -1.10 0.75 3.58
N HIS A 127 -1.34 0.91 2.27
CA HIS A 127 -0.54 1.79 1.39
C HIS A 127 -0.43 3.23 1.91
N GLY A 128 -1.45 3.77 2.57
CA GLY A 128 -1.42 5.11 3.17
C GLY A 128 -0.78 5.19 4.56
N LEU A 129 -0.42 4.06 5.20
CA LEU A 129 0.16 4.03 6.54
C LEU A 129 1.45 4.84 6.64
N PRO A 130 2.43 4.75 5.71
CA PRO A 130 3.67 5.51 5.80
C PRO A 130 3.49 7.03 5.89
N LEU A 131 2.44 7.57 5.27
CA LEU A 131 2.18 9.02 5.22
C LEU A 131 1.64 9.56 6.54
N TRP A 132 0.86 8.75 7.25
CA TRP A 132 0.03 9.19 8.37
C TRP A 132 0.38 8.53 9.70
N LEU A 133 1.30 7.56 9.73
CA LEU A 133 1.61 6.75 10.92
C LEU A 133 1.88 7.62 12.14
N LEU A 134 2.80 8.59 12.02
CA LEU A 134 3.26 9.40 13.15
C LEU A 134 2.21 10.41 13.65
N GLU A 135 1.12 10.61 12.92
CA GLU A 135 -0.03 11.41 13.37
C GLU A 135 -1.09 10.57 14.10
N ARG A 136 -0.94 9.23 14.10
CA ARG A 136 -1.88 8.34 14.79
C ARG A 136 -1.55 8.24 16.27
N PRO A 137 -2.56 8.03 17.12
CA PRO A 137 -2.30 7.55 18.48
C PRO A 137 -1.60 6.19 18.40
N GLU A 138 -0.68 5.95 19.34
CA GLU A 138 0.05 4.67 19.48
C GLU A 138 0.74 4.18 18.17
N PRO A 139 1.58 5.02 17.53
CA PRO A 139 2.17 4.71 16.23
C PRO A 139 3.05 3.45 16.26
N GLU A 140 3.74 3.19 17.37
CA GLU A 140 4.54 1.97 17.57
C GLU A 140 3.68 0.72 17.38
N ARG A 141 2.51 0.68 18.02
CA ARG A 141 1.65 -0.51 18.01
C ARG A 141 1.02 -0.75 16.65
N LEU A 142 0.61 0.31 15.98
CA LEU A 142 0.14 0.25 14.60
C LEU A 142 1.23 -0.25 13.65
N LEU A 143 2.45 0.26 13.80
CA LEU A 143 3.60 -0.16 13.01
C LEU A 143 3.95 -1.64 13.24
N LEU A 144 4.10 -2.05 14.50
CA LEU A 144 4.47 -3.44 14.82
C LEU A 144 3.40 -4.43 14.37
N THR A 145 2.12 -4.07 14.47
CA THR A 145 1.02 -4.88 13.92
C THR A 145 1.09 -4.95 12.38
N ALA A 146 1.41 -3.85 11.70
CA ALA A 146 1.61 -3.84 10.26
C ALA A 146 2.81 -4.70 9.83
N ALA A 147 3.95 -4.58 10.54
CA ALA A 147 5.17 -5.32 10.27
C ALA A 147 5.02 -6.84 10.42
N MET A 148 4.04 -7.31 11.20
CA MET A 148 3.69 -8.74 11.26
C MET A 148 3.01 -9.26 9.98
N ARG A 149 2.44 -8.36 9.16
CA ARG A 149 1.70 -8.69 7.94
C ARG A 149 2.48 -8.41 6.66
N ILE A 150 3.39 -7.43 6.68
CA ILE A 150 4.08 -6.96 5.48
C ILE A 150 5.53 -6.54 5.75
N ASP A 151 6.35 -6.68 4.72
CA ASP A 151 7.69 -6.06 4.67
C ASP A 151 7.53 -4.54 4.56
N THR A 152 7.93 -3.82 5.60
CA THR A 152 7.83 -2.35 5.71
C THR A 152 8.63 -1.60 4.64
N ARG A 153 9.65 -2.22 4.03
CA ARG A 153 10.39 -1.63 2.89
C ARG A 153 9.51 -1.57 1.65
N LEU A 154 8.78 -2.65 1.37
CA LEU A 154 7.84 -2.69 0.24
C LEU A 154 6.70 -1.70 0.46
N LEU A 155 6.26 -1.53 1.70
CA LEU A 155 5.23 -0.57 2.06
C LEU A 155 5.69 0.89 1.85
N ALA A 156 6.90 1.23 2.31
CA ALA A 156 7.49 2.54 2.07
C ALA A 156 7.72 2.81 0.58
N LEU A 157 8.18 1.79 -0.17
CA LEU A 157 8.42 1.90 -1.61
C LEU A 157 7.11 2.10 -2.40
N LEU A 158 6.03 1.42 -2.00
CA LEU A 158 4.70 1.66 -2.56
C LEU A 158 4.22 3.10 -2.33
N ALA A 159 4.31 3.58 -1.08
CA ALA A 159 3.91 4.94 -0.74
C ALA A 159 4.76 5.99 -1.47
N ARG A 160 6.05 5.71 -1.69
CA ARG A 160 6.95 6.61 -2.44
C ARG A 160 6.52 6.68 -3.91
N ALA A 161 6.19 5.54 -4.52
CA ALA A 161 5.67 5.51 -5.89
C ALA A 161 4.31 6.23 -6.02
N ASP A 162 3.39 6.06 -5.06
CA ASP A 162 2.10 6.77 -4.99
C ASP A 162 2.33 8.29 -5.04
N LEU A 163 3.18 8.83 -4.14
CA LEU A 163 3.49 10.25 -4.13
C LEU A 163 4.19 10.75 -5.39
N LEU A 164 5.12 9.98 -5.96
CA LEU A 164 5.81 10.36 -7.18
C LEU A 164 4.89 10.36 -8.41
N GLY A 165 3.87 9.49 -8.41
CA GLY A 165 2.81 9.46 -9.42
C GLY A 165 1.74 10.53 -9.25
N ARG A 166 1.79 11.33 -8.18
CA ARG A 166 0.82 12.39 -7.87
C ARG A 166 1.26 13.75 -8.40
N GLN A 167 0.29 14.55 -8.89
CA GLN A 167 0.48 15.97 -9.18
C GLN A 167 -0.13 16.83 -8.06
N SER A 168 0.70 17.20 -7.08
CA SER A 168 0.28 17.99 -5.92
C SER A 168 1.39 18.94 -5.46
N PRO A 169 1.06 20.16 -4.97
CA PRO A 169 2.07 21.10 -4.46
C PRO A 169 2.76 20.61 -3.17
N ASP A 170 2.13 19.74 -2.38
CA ASP A 170 2.65 19.25 -1.10
C ASP A 170 3.57 18.01 -1.22
N ARG A 171 3.80 17.52 -2.44
CA ARG A 171 4.50 16.25 -2.71
C ARG A 171 5.83 16.11 -1.97
N GLN A 172 6.64 17.16 -1.91
CA GLN A 172 7.94 17.12 -1.24
C GLN A 172 7.79 16.90 0.27
N SER A 173 6.89 17.64 0.92
CA SER A 173 6.61 17.49 2.36
C SER A 173 6.03 16.11 2.70
N MET A 174 5.29 15.51 1.76
CA MET A 174 4.77 14.15 1.91
C MET A 174 5.87 13.08 1.78
N LEU A 175 6.88 13.31 0.93
CA LEU A 175 8.03 12.39 0.81
C LEU A 175 8.85 12.37 2.12
N GLU A 176 9.02 13.51 2.77
CA GLU A 176 9.71 13.60 4.07
C GLU A 176 9.04 12.74 5.14
N ARG A 177 7.70 12.59 5.10
CA ARG A 177 6.97 11.69 6.01
C ARG A 177 7.30 10.23 5.79
N ILE A 178 7.56 9.83 4.55
CA ILE A 178 8.01 8.46 4.24
C ILE A 178 9.42 8.24 4.80
N ASP A 179 10.29 9.24 4.71
CA ASP A 179 11.64 9.16 5.28
C ASP A 179 11.58 9.05 6.82
N LEU A 180 10.68 9.80 7.47
CA LEU A 180 10.40 9.65 8.91
C LEU A 180 9.81 8.27 9.26
N PHE A 181 8.92 7.73 8.42
CA PHE A 181 8.39 6.37 8.59
C PHE A 181 9.51 5.32 8.53
N GLU A 182 10.46 5.45 7.60
CA GLU A 182 11.61 4.55 7.52
C GLU A 182 12.47 4.63 8.79
N LEU A 183 12.81 5.83 9.26
CA LEU A 183 13.57 6.01 10.50
C LEU A 183 12.85 5.38 11.70
N PHE A 184 11.54 5.57 11.80
CA PHE A 184 10.74 4.97 12.87
C PHE A 184 10.68 3.43 12.75
N CYS A 185 10.62 2.88 11.54
CA CYS A 185 10.73 1.43 11.32
C CYS A 185 12.09 0.87 11.78
N GLN A 186 13.17 1.61 11.55
CA GLN A 186 14.51 1.23 11.98
C GLN A 186 14.64 1.28 13.50
N GLU A 187 14.16 2.35 14.14
CA GLU A 187 14.10 2.50 15.59
C GLU A 187 13.33 1.35 16.24
N GLN A 188 12.17 0.99 15.67
CA GLN A 188 11.33 -0.12 16.15
C GLN A 188 11.80 -1.50 15.71
N GLN A 189 12.96 -1.59 15.06
CA GLN A 189 13.62 -2.82 14.63
C GLN A 189 12.77 -3.68 13.68
N CYS A 190 11.90 -3.05 12.90
CA CYS A 190 10.98 -3.71 11.97
C CYS A 190 11.15 -3.26 10.51
N TRP A 191 12.30 -2.66 10.16
CA TRP A 191 12.64 -2.36 8.76
C TRP A 191 13.01 -3.63 8.00
N GLY A 192 12.19 -4.01 7.03
CA GLY A 192 12.44 -5.19 6.19
C GLY A 192 12.21 -6.55 6.85
N LYS A 193 11.71 -6.55 8.08
CA LYS A 193 11.55 -7.75 8.90
C LYS A 193 10.48 -7.53 9.96
N VAL A 194 9.93 -8.63 10.46
CA VAL A 194 9.09 -8.61 11.66
C VAL A 194 9.96 -8.34 12.88
N ARG A 195 9.52 -7.47 13.81
CA ARG A 195 10.18 -7.32 15.11
C ARG A 195 10.16 -8.64 15.86
N SER A 196 11.31 -9.05 16.38
CA SER A 196 11.42 -10.25 17.21
C SER A 196 10.89 -9.96 18.62
N PHE A 197 10.05 -10.87 19.13
CA PHE A 197 9.64 -10.88 20.54
C PHE A 197 10.43 -11.98 21.28
N VAL A 198 10.63 -11.81 22.58
CA VAL A 198 11.37 -12.78 23.41
C VAL A 198 10.73 -14.17 23.37
N SER A 199 9.41 -14.25 23.28
CA SER A 199 8.65 -15.49 23.15
C SER A 199 7.30 -15.26 22.46
N ASP A 200 6.65 -16.34 22.05
CA ASP A 200 5.27 -16.28 21.55
C ASP A 200 4.29 -15.74 22.60
N SER A 201 4.54 -16.02 23.89
CA SER A 201 3.76 -15.47 25.01
C SER A 201 3.94 -13.96 25.14
N ALA A 202 5.15 -13.44 24.97
CA ALA A 202 5.42 -12.00 24.97
C ALA A 202 4.72 -11.31 23.80
N ARG A 203 4.80 -11.90 22.59
CA ARG A 203 4.06 -11.41 21.41
C ARG A 203 2.55 -11.41 21.66
N TRP A 204 2.01 -12.50 22.19
CA TRP A 204 0.59 -12.61 22.52
C TRP A 204 0.16 -11.56 23.54
N HIS A 205 0.94 -11.37 24.60
CA HIS A 205 0.69 -10.35 25.62
C HIS A 205 0.65 -8.95 25.01
N TYR A 206 1.66 -8.59 24.21
CA TYR A 206 1.72 -7.32 23.51
C TYR A 206 0.50 -7.06 22.63
N LEU A 207 0.02 -8.07 21.90
CA LEU A 207 -1.14 -7.94 21.02
C LEU A 207 -2.48 -7.87 21.77
N THR A 208 -2.55 -8.39 22.99
CA THR A 208 -3.79 -8.46 23.79
C THR A 208 -3.91 -7.40 24.88
N HIS A 209 -2.81 -6.75 25.26
CA HIS A 209 -2.78 -5.73 26.31
C HIS A 209 -2.32 -4.39 25.74
N GLU A 210 -3.22 -3.41 25.70
CA GLU A 210 -3.02 -2.18 24.92
C GLU A 210 -1.81 -1.35 25.33
N GLN A 211 -1.50 -1.35 26.62
CA GLN A 211 -0.43 -0.56 27.20
C GLN A 211 0.87 -1.36 27.42
N SER A 212 0.94 -2.60 26.91
CA SER A 212 2.14 -3.43 27.04
C SER A 212 3.25 -2.90 26.15
N SER A 213 4.45 -2.74 26.71
CA SER A 213 5.66 -2.54 25.91
C SER A 213 5.93 -3.79 25.04
N PRO A 214 6.51 -3.63 23.83
CA PRO A 214 6.96 -4.75 23.00
C PRO A 214 8.10 -5.55 23.63
N ASP A 215 8.80 -4.97 24.61
CA ASP A 215 9.90 -5.61 25.35
C ASP A 215 9.45 -6.24 26.68
N PHE A 216 8.15 -6.18 26.98
CA PHE A 216 7.60 -6.82 28.18
C PHE A 216 7.69 -8.34 28.09
N VAL A 217 8.16 -8.96 29.18
CA VAL A 217 8.24 -10.41 29.33
C VAL A 217 7.26 -10.83 30.44
N PRO A 218 6.14 -11.50 30.10
CA PRO A 218 5.16 -11.99 31.07
C PRO A 218 5.67 -13.16 31.92
#